data_AF-A0A942N7N7-F1
#
_entry.id   AF-A0A942N7N7-F1
#
_cell.length_a   1.000
_cell.length_b   1.000
_cell.length_c   1.000
_cell.angle_alpha   90.00
_cell.angle_beta   90.00
_cell.angle_gamma   90.00
#
_symmetry.space_group_name_H-M   'P 1'
#
loop_
_entity.id
_entity.type
_entity.pdbx_description
1 polymer ?
#
loop_
_entity_poly.entity_id
_entity_poly.type
_entity_poly.pdbx_seq_one_letter_code
_entity_poly.pdbx_strand_id
1 'polypeptide(L)'
;SAHLFARPEAITRVCSEKFAPYFIFRDPRDVVVSHVFYVTDMETRHVHHEYYKSLPDFDSRLKISILGRPDADIEFPNIAERFAPYLGWLDHPEVLTIHFEDLIHARAETLTKIMDHLLRRVPLPTPPKLILAALEASINPKKSPTFRSGKTGEWRKRFTDEHKKIFKDVAGDLLIRLGYEKDDKW
;
A
#
# COMPACT_ATOMS: atom_id res chain seq x y z
N SER A 1 16.19 -0.46 -1.49
CA SER A 1 14.73 -0.33 -1.36
C SER A 1 14.17 0.11 -2.71
N ALA A 2 13.21 -0.63 -3.28
CA ALA A 2 12.67 -0.39 -4.63
C ALA A 2 11.40 0.50 -4.62
N HIS A 3 11.33 1.44 -3.67
CA HIS A 3 10.22 2.38 -3.54
C HIS A 3 10.68 3.80 -3.89
N LEU A 4 9.87 4.53 -4.67
CA LEU A 4 10.21 5.85 -5.16
C LEU A 4 9.40 6.92 -4.41
N PHE A 5 10.10 7.73 -3.61
CA PHE A 5 9.50 8.87 -2.92
C PHE A 5 9.12 9.99 -3.90
N ALA A 6 8.06 10.72 -3.58
CA ALA A 6 7.56 11.88 -4.32
C ALA A 6 8.44 13.12 -4.07
N ARG A 7 9.75 13.01 -4.34
CA ARG A 7 10.70 14.12 -4.27
C ARG A 7 10.60 14.97 -5.54
N PRO A 8 10.87 16.29 -5.50
CA PRO A 8 10.71 17.17 -6.66
C PRO A 8 11.40 16.68 -7.94
N GLU A 9 12.63 16.16 -7.83
CA GLU A 9 13.38 15.61 -8.98
C GLU A 9 12.73 14.33 -9.53
N ALA A 10 12.25 13.45 -8.65
CA ALA A 10 11.56 12.22 -9.04
C ALA A 10 10.23 12.56 -9.72
N ILE A 11 9.45 13.48 -9.16
CA ILE A 11 8.19 13.97 -9.74
C ILE A 11 8.44 14.53 -11.14
N THR A 12 9.40 15.45 -11.27
CA THR A 12 9.75 16.09 -12.55
C THR A 12 10.08 15.03 -13.60
N ARG A 13 10.89 14.04 -13.23
CA ARG A 13 11.32 12.99 -14.15
C ARG A 13 10.19 12.03 -14.50
N VAL A 14 9.42 11.57 -13.52
CA VAL A 14 8.38 10.54 -13.66
C VAL A 14 7.12 11.08 -14.33
N CYS A 15 6.75 12.33 -14.09
CA CYS A 15 5.56 12.93 -14.71
C CYS A 15 5.82 13.36 -16.17
N SER A 16 7.09 13.39 -16.63
CA SER A 16 7.41 13.61 -18.04
C SER A 16 6.76 12.58 -18.99
N GLU A 17 6.68 12.92 -20.27
CA GLU A 17 6.11 12.06 -21.33
C GLU A 17 6.81 10.69 -21.48
N LYS A 18 8.01 10.55 -20.92
CA LYS A 18 8.85 9.35 -21.04
C LYS A 18 8.39 8.18 -20.15
N PHE A 19 7.36 8.36 -19.32
CA PHE A 19 6.84 7.32 -18.44
C PHE A 19 5.31 7.25 -18.46
N ALA A 20 4.79 6.11 -18.00
CA ALA A 20 3.40 5.89 -17.62
C ALA A 20 3.38 5.46 -16.13
N PRO A 21 3.29 6.40 -15.19
CA PRO A 21 3.47 6.10 -13.78
C PRO A 21 2.19 5.61 -13.08
N TYR A 22 2.37 4.64 -12.18
CA TYR A 22 1.32 4.06 -11.36
C TYR A 22 1.69 4.20 -9.89
N PHE A 23 0.75 4.66 -9.07
CA PHE A 23 0.89 4.66 -7.62
C PHE A 23 -0.14 3.70 -7.01
N ILE A 24 0.31 2.48 -6.73
CA ILE A 24 -0.51 1.45 -6.11
C ILE A 24 -0.28 1.48 -4.61
N PHE A 25 -1.36 1.59 -3.83
CA PHE A 25 -1.32 1.53 -2.37
C PHE A 25 -2.46 0.64 -1.84
N ARG A 26 -2.34 0.28 -0.57
CA ARG A 26 -3.28 -0.59 0.13
C ARG A 26 -3.80 0.11 1.37
N ASP A 27 -4.99 -0.25 1.84
CA ASP A 27 -5.61 0.35 3.04
C ASP A 27 -4.58 0.31 4.18
N PRO A 28 -4.15 1.48 4.71
CA PRO A 28 -3.16 1.56 5.78
C PRO A 28 -3.52 0.72 7.01
N ARG A 29 -4.82 0.50 7.28
CA ARG A 29 -5.30 -0.37 8.37
C ARG A 29 -4.99 -1.85 8.09
N ASP A 30 -5.13 -2.29 6.84
CA ASP A 30 -4.71 -3.63 6.43
C ASP A 30 -3.19 -3.76 6.34
N VAL A 31 -2.47 -2.68 6.01
CA VAL A 31 -1.00 -2.65 5.98
C VAL A 31 -0.44 -2.97 7.36
N VAL A 32 -0.93 -2.31 8.42
CA VAL A 32 -0.43 -2.55 9.79
C VAL A 32 -0.74 -3.97 10.27
N VAL A 33 -1.89 -4.54 9.90
CA VAL A 33 -2.25 -5.94 10.20
C VAL A 33 -1.35 -6.92 9.45
N SER A 34 -1.19 -6.71 8.14
CA SER A 34 -0.34 -7.56 7.30
C SER A 34 1.12 -7.52 7.75
N HIS A 35 1.59 -6.36 8.21
CA HIS A 35 2.94 -6.15 8.70
C HIS A 35 3.24 -6.99 9.95
N VAL A 36 2.28 -7.14 10.88
CA VAL A 36 2.46 -8.03 12.05
C VAL A 36 2.79 -9.46 11.62
N PHE A 37 2.00 -10.03 10.70
CA PHE A 37 2.25 -11.39 10.21
C PHE A 37 3.54 -11.49 9.39
N TYR A 38 3.83 -10.47 8.57
CA TYR A 38 5.05 -10.46 7.77
C TYR A 38 6.30 -10.51 8.66
N VAL A 39 6.38 -9.60 9.63
CA VAL A 39 7.53 -9.49 10.53
C VAL A 39 7.61 -10.69 11.47
N THR A 40 6.49 -11.24 11.94
CA THR A 40 6.50 -12.31 12.95
C THR A 40 6.67 -13.71 12.33
N ASP A 41 6.05 -13.98 11.18
CA ASP A 41 5.86 -15.35 10.69
C ASP A 41 6.50 -15.61 9.32
N MET A 42 6.75 -14.57 8.51
CA MET A 42 7.19 -14.75 7.12
C MET A 42 8.65 -14.38 6.88
N GLU A 43 9.14 -13.28 7.47
CA GLU A 43 10.53 -12.83 7.30
C GLU A 43 11.25 -12.82 8.64
N THR A 44 11.84 -13.97 9.00
CA THR A 44 12.59 -14.13 10.25
C THR A 44 13.86 -13.29 10.30
N ARG A 45 14.36 -12.81 9.16
CA ARG A 45 15.52 -11.90 9.08
C ARG A 45 15.10 -10.43 9.09
N HIS A 46 13.82 -10.14 9.31
CA HIS A 46 13.36 -8.76 9.38
C HIS A 46 14.02 -8.06 10.56
N VAL A 47 14.43 -6.82 10.37
CA VAL A 47 15.21 -6.06 11.37
C VAL A 47 14.45 -5.89 12.71
N HIS A 48 13.12 -5.93 12.67
CA HIS A 48 12.27 -5.89 13.86
C HIS A 48 11.73 -7.25 14.31
N HIS A 49 12.17 -8.38 13.72
CA HIS A 49 11.64 -9.71 14.01
C HIS A 49 11.73 -10.07 15.50
N GLU A 50 12.94 -9.99 16.08
CA GLU A 50 13.18 -10.34 17.49
C GLU A 50 12.33 -9.48 18.44
N TYR A 51 12.25 -8.18 18.17
CA TYR A 51 11.40 -7.28 18.95
C TYR A 51 9.93 -7.67 18.87
N TYR A 52 9.40 -7.93 17.66
CA TYR A 52 8.02 -8.38 17.49
C TYR A 52 7.76 -9.71 18.20
N LYS A 53 8.71 -10.65 18.17
CA LYS A 53 8.62 -11.93 18.87
C LYS A 53 8.63 -11.78 20.39
N SER A 54 9.31 -10.78 20.94
CA SER A 54 9.32 -10.50 22.38
C SER A 54 7.99 -9.92 22.91
N LEU A 55 7.15 -9.36 22.05
CA LEU A 55 5.84 -8.83 22.45
C LEU A 55 4.86 -9.96 22.77
N PRO A 56 4.02 -9.81 23.80
CA PRO A 56 3.26 -10.90 24.40
C PRO A 56 2.18 -11.46 23.48
N ASP A 57 1.59 -10.62 22.63
CA ASP A 57 0.45 -10.98 21.81
C ASP A 57 0.36 -10.18 20.50
N PHE A 58 -0.66 -10.51 19.70
CA PHE A 58 -0.94 -9.83 18.44
C PHE A 58 -1.35 -8.37 18.64
N ASP A 59 -2.08 -8.06 19.71
CA ASP A 59 -2.59 -6.72 20.03
C ASP A 59 -1.42 -5.74 20.22
N SER A 60 -0.46 -6.14 21.06
CA SER A 60 0.78 -5.40 21.32
C SER A 60 1.59 -5.17 20.04
N ARG A 61 1.71 -6.19 19.18
CA ARG A 61 2.41 -6.07 17.89
C ARG A 61 1.68 -5.13 16.93
N LEU A 62 0.35 -5.16 16.92
CA LEU A 62 -0.47 -4.29 16.08
C LEU A 62 -0.34 -2.83 16.52
N LYS A 63 -0.39 -2.54 17.83
CA LYS A 63 -0.13 -1.20 18.38
C LYS A 63 1.21 -0.66 17.93
N ILE A 64 2.29 -1.45 18.03
CA ILE A 64 3.61 -1.06 17.52
C ILE A 64 3.58 -0.82 16.01
N SER A 65 2.90 -1.68 15.24
CA SER A 65 2.76 -1.53 13.79
C SER A 65 2.10 -0.21 13.38
N ILE A 66 1.23 0.35 14.23
CA ILE A 66 0.55 1.63 14.04
C ILE A 66 1.43 2.79 14.52
N LEU A 67 1.89 2.73 15.77
CA LEU A 67 2.60 3.82 16.47
C LEU A 67 4.05 3.99 16.02
N GLY A 68 4.66 2.97 15.43
CA GLY A 68 6.09 2.95 15.22
C GLY A 68 6.88 2.81 16.53
N ARG A 69 8.18 3.11 16.46
CA ARG A 69 9.17 3.12 17.54
C ARG A 69 10.14 4.28 17.29
N PRO A 70 9.76 5.54 17.62
CA PRO A 70 10.59 6.71 17.34
C PRO A 70 11.91 6.72 18.12
N ASP A 71 11.92 6.15 19.33
CA ASP A 71 13.11 6.12 20.21
C ASP A 71 13.94 4.82 20.11
N ALA A 72 13.68 3.99 19.09
CA ALA A 72 14.46 2.77 18.91
C ALA A 72 15.76 3.05 18.15
N ASP A 73 16.81 2.29 18.46
CA ASP A 73 18.09 2.31 17.72
C ASP A 73 17.90 2.08 16.21
N ILE A 74 16.83 1.35 15.86
CA ILE A 74 16.42 1.09 14.50
C ILE A 74 15.07 1.77 14.29
N GLU A 75 15.11 2.82 13.48
CA GLU A 75 13.95 3.65 13.16
C GLU A 75 12.79 2.79 12.64
N PHE A 76 11.62 2.96 13.25
CA PHE A 76 10.38 2.40 12.75
C PHE A 76 9.30 3.48 12.82
N PRO A 77 9.08 4.27 11.75
CA PRO A 77 8.14 5.38 11.81
C PRO A 77 6.70 4.88 11.94
N ASN A 78 5.83 5.77 12.42
CA ASN A 78 4.40 5.46 12.54
C ASN A 78 3.73 5.29 11.17
N ILE A 79 2.50 4.78 11.12
CA ILE A 79 1.83 4.48 9.85
C ILE A 79 1.67 5.71 8.94
N ALA A 80 1.44 6.91 9.48
CA ALA A 80 1.34 8.13 8.68
C ALA A 80 2.68 8.54 8.08
N GLU A 81 3.73 8.55 8.88
CA GLU A 81 5.10 8.86 8.46
C GLU A 81 5.62 7.88 7.41
N ARG A 82 5.24 6.60 7.49
CA ARG A 82 5.56 5.60 6.48
C ARG A 82 4.93 5.90 5.10
N PHE A 83 3.78 6.56 5.07
CA PHE A 83 3.09 6.95 3.84
C PHE A 83 3.51 8.35 3.35
N ALA A 84 3.84 9.26 4.26
CA ALA A 84 4.08 10.67 3.96
C ALA A 84 5.03 10.93 2.76
N PRO A 85 6.17 10.24 2.59
CA PRO A 85 7.06 10.44 1.45
C PRO A 85 6.46 10.13 0.07
N TYR A 86 5.32 9.42 0.02
CA TYR A 86 4.67 9.01 -1.22
C TYR A 86 3.41 9.80 -1.53
N LEU A 87 2.81 10.50 -0.54
CA LEU A 87 1.52 11.15 -0.72
C LEU A 87 1.53 12.24 -1.80
N GLY A 88 2.70 12.83 -2.10
CA GLY A 88 2.83 13.78 -3.21
C GLY A 88 2.49 13.19 -4.58
N TRP A 89 2.52 11.87 -4.76
CA TRP A 89 2.08 11.23 -6.00
C TRP A 89 0.57 11.38 -6.26
N LEU A 90 -0.24 11.62 -5.22
CA LEU A 90 -1.68 11.84 -5.35
C LEU A 90 -2.02 13.17 -6.04
N ASP A 91 -1.08 14.13 -5.99
CA ASP A 91 -1.30 15.49 -6.47
C ASP A 91 -0.99 15.65 -7.97
N HIS A 92 -0.62 14.56 -8.66
CA HIS A 92 -0.18 14.58 -10.06
C HIS A 92 -1.13 13.78 -10.97
N PRO A 93 -1.84 14.43 -11.92
CA PRO A 93 -2.77 13.75 -12.83
C PRO A 93 -2.06 12.80 -13.82
N GLU A 94 -0.75 12.94 -13.99
CA GLU A 94 0.08 12.03 -14.77
C GLU A 94 0.24 10.67 -14.10
N VAL A 95 -0.03 10.55 -12.79
CA VAL A 95 0.11 9.33 -12.02
C VAL A 95 -1.25 8.67 -11.84
N LEU A 96 -1.41 7.45 -12.34
CA LEU A 96 -2.62 6.67 -12.06
C LEU A 96 -2.54 6.08 -10.65
N THR A 97 -3.38 6.60 -9.75
CA THR A 97 -3.57 6.05 -8.40
C THR A 97 -4.43 4.80 -8.44
N ILE A 98 -4.03 3.76 -7.72
CA ILE A 98 -4.70 2.47 -7.71
C ILE A 98 -4.79 1.95 -6.28
N HIS A 99 -6.02 1.73 -5.82
CA HIS A 99 -6.27 0.97 -4.61
C HIS A 99 -6.04 -0.51 -4.89
N PHE A 100 -5.20 -1.16 -4.11
CA PHE A 100 -4.92 -2.59 -4.22
C PHE A 100 -6.21 -3.41 -4.14
N GLU A 101 -7.18 -2.97 -3.34
CA GLU A 101 -8.48 -3.57 -3.17
C GLU A 101 -9.25 -3.69 -4.50
N ASP A 102 -9.10 -2.73 -5.41
CA ASP A 102 -9.79 -2.72 -6.70
C ASP A 102 -9.25 -3.81 -7.64
N LEU A 103 -7.96 -4.17 -7.54
CA LEU A 103 -7.38 -5.31 -8.27
C LEU A 103 -7.96 -6.67 -7.83
N ILE A 104 -8.65 -6.68 -6.69
CA ILE A 104 -9.31 -7.87 -6.13
C ILE A 104 -10.81 -7.84 -6.42
N HIS A 105 -11.47 -6.73 -6.11
CA HIS A 105 -12.93 -6.62 -6.14
C HIS A 105 -13.48 -6.12 -7.47
N ALA A 106 -12.71 -5.34 -8.22
CA ALA A 106 -13.07 -4.71 -9.49
C ALA A 106 -12.00 -4.95 -10.56
N ARG A 107 -11.48 -6.19 -10.64
CA ARG A 107 -10.26 -6.51 -11.40
C ARG A 107 -10.31 -6.08 -12.86
N ALA A 108 -11.34 -6.48 -13.61
CA ALA A 108 -11.43 -6.18 -15.03
C ALA A 108 -11.47 -4.66 -15.31
N GLU A 109 -12.22 -3.91 -14.50
CA GLU A 109 -12.28 -2.45 -14.59
C GLU A 109 -10.92 -1.81 -14.28
N THR A 110 -10.26 -2.27 -13.21
CA THR A 110 -8.96 -1.75 -12.79
C THR A 110 -7.86 -2.04 -13.82
N LEU A 111 -7.84 -3.24 -14.39
CA LEU A 111 -6.92 -3.59 -15.47
C LEU A 111 -7.19 -2.78 -16.74
N THR A 112 -8.45 -2.45 -17.03
CA THR A 112 -8.81 -1.54 -18.12
C THR A 112 -8.25 -0.14 -17.88
N LYS A 113 -8.41 0.42 -16.68
CA LYS A 113 -7.81 1.72 -16.31
C LYS A 113 -6.29 1.73 -16.44
N ILE A 114 -5.63 0.66 -16.01
CA ILE A 114 -4.16 0.50 -16.14
C ILE A 114 -3.77 0.47 -17.62
N MET A 115 -4.44 -0.34 -18.44
CA MET A 115 -4.19 -0.42 -19.87
C MET A 115 -4.40 0.93 -20.55
N ASP A 116 -5.53 1.60 -20.31
CA ASP A 116 -5.84 2.90 -20.93
C ASP A 116 -4.82 3.97 -20.54
N HIS A 117 -4.35 3.95 -19.28
CA HIS A 117 -3.27 4.83 -18.84
C HIS A 117 -1.96 4.55 -19.58
N LEU A 118 -1.57 3.29 -19.76
CA LEU A 118 -0.41 2.92 -20.57
C LEU A 118 -0.55 3.39 -22.02
N LEU A 119 -1.70 3.11 -22.64
CA LEU A 119 -1.94 3.37 -24.06
C LEU A 119 -1.98 4.87 -24.40
N ARG A 120 -2.33 5.73 -23.44
CA ARG A 120 -2.18 7.20 -23.59
C ARG A 120 -0.73 7.65 -23.77
N ARG A 121 0.24 6.89 -23.27
CA ARG A 121 1.67 7.20 -23.37
C ARG A 121 2.39 6.38 -24.42
N VAL A 122 1.96 5.13 -24.61
CA VAL A 122 2.57 4.17 -25.54
C VAL A 122 1.47 3.54 -26.39
N PRO A 123 1.17 4.11 -27.57
CA PRO A 123 0.26 3.48 -28.52
C PRO A 123 0.85 2.17 -29.01
N LEU A 124 0.13 1.07 -28.78
CA LEU A 124 0.53 -0.26 -29.25
C LEU A 124 -0.34 -0.67 -30.43
N PRO A 125 0.21 -1.26 -31.50
CA PRO A 125 -0.55 -1.80 -32.61
C PRO A 125 -1.16 -3.18 -32.24
N THR A 126 -1.69 -3.31 -31.03
CA THR A 126 -2.25 -4.55 -30.49
C THR A 126 -3.68 -4.28 -30.04
N PRO A 127 -4.65 -5.14 -30.41
CA PRO A 127 -6.02 -5.01 -29.95
C PRO A 127 -6.11 -4.95 -28.40
N PRO A 128 -6.85 -3.99 -27.82
CA PRO A 128 -6.97 -3.82 -26.36
C PRO A 128 -7.34 -5.11 -25.61
N LYS A 129 -8.21 -5.94 -26.20
CA LYS A 129 -8.61 -7.25 -25.63
C LYS A 129 -7.43 -8.19 -25.40
N LEU A 130 -6.42 -8.19 -26.29
CA LEU A 130 -5.24 -9.05 -26.14
C LEU A 130 -4.29 -8.51 -25.06
N ILE A 131 -4.19 -7.18 -24.95
CA ILE A 131 -3.40 -6.55 -23.89
C ILE A 131 -4.01 -6.87 -22.51
N LEU A 132 -5.34 -6.74 -22.37
CA LEU A 132 -6.05 -7.10 -21.14
C LEU A 132 -5.85 -8.57 -20.78
N ALA A 133 -6.01 -9.48 -21.75
CA ALA A 133 -5.78 -10.90 -21.52
C ALA A 133 -4.34 -11.20 -21.06
N ALA A 134 -3.34 -10.50 -21.62
CA ALA A 134 -1.95 -10.63 -21.19
C ALA A 134 -1.71 -10.08 -19.78
N LEU A 135 -2.33 -8.95 -19.43
CA LEU A 135 -2.28 -8.40 -18.07
C LEU A 135 -2.90 -9.37 -17.05
N GLU A 136 -4.08 -9.92 -17.36
CA GLU A 136 -4.76 -10.92 -16.52
C GLU A 136 -3.91 -12.18 -16.33
N ALA A 137 -3.35 -12.73 -17.41
CA ALA A 137 -2.51 -13.92 -17.36
C ALA A 137 -1.20 -13.71 -16.58
N SER A 138 -0.75 -12.46 -16.45
CA SER A 138 0.48 -12.10 -15.71
C SER A 138 0.27 -12.04 -14.19
N ILE A 139 -0.98 -12.03 -13.72
CA ILE A 139 -1.27 -12.00 -12.27
C ILE A 139 -0.95 -13.37 -11.66
N ASN A 140 0.17 -13.45 -10.94
CA ASN A 140 0.59 -14.67 -10.26
C ASN A 140 1.02 -14.41 -8.81
N PRO A 141 0.07 -14.41 -7.85
CA PRO A 141 0.38 -14.17 -6.45
C PRO A 141 1.33 -15.20 -5.83
N LYS A 142 1.35 -16.44 -6.34
CA LYS A 142 2.22 -17.51 -5.83
C LYS A 142 3.71 -17.24 -6.03
N LYS A 143 4.07 -16.36 -6.97
CA LYS A 143 5.45 -15.92 -7.20
C LYS A 143 5.90 -14.80 -6.27
N SER A 144 4.99 -14.21 -5.48
CA SER A 144 5.33 -13.12 -4.57
C SER A 144 5.75 -13.67 -3.21
N PRO A 145 7.00 -13.47 -2.76
CA PRO A 145 7.49 -14.01 -1.48
C PRO A 145 6.78 -13.40 -0.26
N THR A 146 6.11 -12.26 -0.43
CA THR A 146 5.38 -11.55 0.63
C THR A 146 3.86 -11.79 0.57
N PHE A 147 3.36 -12.55 -0.41
CA PHE A 147 1.92 -12.77 -0.56
C PHE A 147 1.40 -13.81 0.44
N ARG A 148 0.65 -13.33 1.44
CA ARG A 148 0.07 -14.19 2.49
C ARG A 148 -1.31 -14.75 2.17
N SER A 149 -2.28 -13.91 1.80
CA SER A 149 -3.67 -14.35 1.64
C SER A 149 -4.49 -13.62 0.60
N GLY A 150 -4.01 -12.51 0.02
CA GLY A 150 -4.77 -11.67 -0.90
C GLY A 150 -6.10 -11.15 -0.33
N LYS A 151 -6.37 -11.34 0.96
CA LYS A 151 -7.59 -10.85 1.60
C LYS A 151 -7.45 -9.37 1.91
N THR A 152 -8.52 -8.63 1.72
CA THR A 152 -8.64 -7.20 2.05
C THR A 152 -9.71 -6.99 3.13
N GLY A 153 -9.58 -5.92 3.91
CA GLY A 153 -10.48 -5.61 5.02
C GLY A 153 -10.33 -6.52 6.24
N GLU A 154 -9.20 -7.21 6.39
CA GLU A 154 -8.93 -8.07 7.55
C GLU A 154 -8.78 -7.25 8.83
N TRP A 155 -8.42 -5.97 8.71
CA TRP A 155 -8.41 -5.03 9.84
C TRP A 155 -9.73 -4.98 10.59
N ARG A 156 -10.89 -5.13 9.91
CA ARG A 156 -12.22 -5.09 10.55
C ARG A 156 -12.41 -6.21 11.58
N LYS A 157 -11.69 -7.32 11.45
CA LYS A 157 -11.75 -8.47 12.37
C LYS A 157 -10.71 -8.39 13.49
N ARG A 158 -9.73 -7.50 13.37
CA ARG A 158 -8.54 -7.45 14.25
C ARG A 158 -8.47 -6.16 15.06
N PHE A 159 -9.04 -5.08 14.56
CA PHE A 159 -9.09 -3.81 15.28
C PHE A 159 -10.09 -3.91 16.42
N THR A 160 -9.64 -3.53 17.60
CA THR A 160 -10.48 -3.21 18.77
C THR A 160 -10.82 -1.73 18.70
N ASP A 161 -11.70 -1.26 19.58
CA ASP A 161 -11.99 0.18 19.66
C ASP A 161 -10.76 1.00 20.09
N GLU A 162 -9.88 0.41 20.90
CA GLU A 162 -8.60 1.00 21.24
C GLU A 162 -7.70 1.13 20.00
N HIS A 163 -7.59 0.09 19.17
CA HIS A 163 -6.83 0.16 17.92
C HIS A 163 -7.37 1.24 16.98
N LYS A 164 -8.70 1.36 16.83
CA LYS A 164 -9.30 2.41 16.02
C LYS A 164 -8.94 3.80 16.54
N LYS A 165 -9.02 4.00 17.87
CA LYS A 165 -8.66 5.28 18.50
C LYS A 165 -7.20 5.63 18.22
N ILE A 166 -6.27 4.74 18.53
CA ILE A 166 -4.83 4.94 18.27
C ILE A 166 -4.58 5.20 16.78
N PHE A 167 -5.24 4.45 15.90
CA PHE A 167 -5.08 4.61 14.47
C PHE A 167 -5.56 5.98 14.00
N LYS A 168 -6.72 6.47 14.46
CA LYS A 168 -7.21 7.82 14.13
C LYS A 168 -6.24 8.91 14.61
N ASP A 169 -5.78 8.79 15.85
CA ASP A 169 -4.85 9.75 16.45
C ASP A 169 -3.53 9.85 15.66
N VAL A 170 -3.01 8.70 15.19
CA VAL A 170 -1.73 8.63 14.46
C VAL A 170 -1.89 8.94 12.96
N ALA A 171 -2.93 8.40 12.33
CA ALA A 171 -3.10 8.48 10.88
C ALA A 171 -3.55 9.87 10.43
N GLY A 172 -4.24 10.62 11.29
CA GLY A 172 -4.82 11.92 10.93
C GLY A 172 -5.68 11.79 9.68
N ASP A 173 -5.43 12.65 8.69
CA ASP A 173 -6.18 12.69 7.43
C ASP A 173 -5.76 11.63 6.40
N LEU A 174 -4.83 10.73 6.73
CA LEU A 174 -4.24 9.76 5.79
C LEU A 174 -5.31 8.96 5.03
N LEU A 175 -6.32 8.43 5.73
CA LEU A 175 -7.38 7.63 5.10
C LEU A 175 -8.27 8.48 4.17
N ILE A 176 -8.43 9.77 4.48
CA ILE A 176 -9.18 10.71 3.66
C ILE A 176 -8.37 11.05 2.40
N ARG A 177 -7.08 11.36 2.55
CA ARG A 177 -6.17 11.65 1.43
C ARG A 177 -6.06 10.47 0.47
N LEU A 178 -6.02 9.25 0.99
CA LEU A 178 -5.99 8.03 0.19
C LEU A 178 -7.37 7.62 -0.34
N GLY A 179 -8.44 8.34 -0.02
CA GLY A 179 -9.79 8.07 -0.53
C GLY A 179 -10.47 6.83 0.08
N TYR A 180 -10.00 6.32 1.22
CA TYR A 180 -10.64 5.22 1.94
C TYR A 180 -11.82 5.66 2.81
N GLU A 181 -11.79 6.90 3.32
CA GLU A 181 -12.82 7.46 4.20
C GLU A 181 -13.14 8.91 3.82
N LYS A 182 -14.31 9.41 4.22
CA LYS A 182 -14.72 10.80 3.98
C LYS A 182 -14.41 11.73 5.15
N ASP A 183 -14.43 11.18 6.35
CA ASP A 183 -14.20 11.87 7.63
C ASP A 183 -13.74 10.85 8.69
N ASP A 184 -13.54 11.30 9.93
CA ASP A 184 -13.07 10.46 11.04
C ASP A 184 -14.17 9.60 11.69
N LYS A 185 -15.37 9.47 11.10
CA LYS A 185 -16.51 8.74 11.70
C LYS A 185 -16.56 7.25 11.33
N TRP A 186 -15.46 6.69 10.83
CA TRP A 186 -15.32 5.28 10.47
C TRP A 186 -15.05 4.33 11.66
#